data_AF-A0A9J6CNI4-F1
#
_entry.id   AF-A0A9J6CNI4-F1
#
_cell.length_a   1.000
_cell.length_b   1.000
_cell.length_c   1.000
_cell.angle_alpha   90.00
_cell.angle_beta   90.00
_cell.angle_gamma   90.00
#
_symmetry.space_group_name_H-M   'P 1'
#
loop_
_entity.id
_entity.type
_entity.pdbx_description
1 polymer ?
#
loop_
_entity_poly.entity_id
_entity_poly.type
_entity_poly.pdbx_seq_one_letter_code
_entity_poly.pdbx_strand_id
1 'polypeptide(L)'
;MILIKFMVGSFMLYCGALIYSNAQNIISQALYLGNPSMFNTTREDCVWKHGNERDICPDPDIKIILYTSVNGKNRGKLIVDLDEKHWLRNSQWNETKENIILVHGYASGDDVLPMIVLRDAYLHHGEYNVFVIDWSALSPAPC
;
A
#
# COMPACT_ATOMS: atom_id res chain seq x y z
N MET A 1 47.75 29.87 12.79
CA MET A 1 46.49 29.73 13.56
C MET A 1 45.22 29.87 12.70
N ILE A 2 45.18 30.76 11.72
CA ILE A 2 44.03 30.96 10.80
C ILE A 2 43.82 29.77 9.84
N LEU A 3 44.90 29.23 9.25
CA LEU A 3 44.84 28.10 8.31
C LEU A 3 44.27 26.81 8.91
N ILE A 4 44.58 26.54 10.18
CA ILE A 4 44.06 25.38 10.94
C ILE A 4 42.55 25.52 11.16
N LYS A 5 42.06 26.73 11.47
CA LYS A 5 40.62 26.99 11.61
C LYS A 5 39.87 26.78 10.29
N PHE A 6 40.46 27.18 9.16
CA PHE A 6 39.89 26.92 7.83
C PHE A 6 39.87 25.43 7.49
N MET A 7 40.95 24.67 7.73
CA MET A 7 40.94 23.22 7.50
C MET A 7 39.92 22.49 8.36
N VAL A 8 39.79 22.83 9.65
CA VAL A 8 38.80 22.21 10.55
C VAL A 8 37.38 22.57 10.10
N GLY A 9 37.12 23.82 9.70
CA GLY A 9 35.82 24.23 9.17
C GLY A 9 35.44 23.48 7.89
N SER A 10 36.36 23.37 6.92
CA SER A 10 36.14 22.63 5.67
C SER A 10 35.96 21.13 5.91
N PHE A 11 36.71 20.53 6.84
CA PHE A 11 36.55 19.12 7.19
C PHE A 11 35.19 18.83 7.84
N MET A 12 34.72 19.70 8.74
CA MET A 12 33.40 19.55 9.37
C MET A 12 32.26 19.71 8.36
N LEU A 13 32.37 20.65 7.42
CA LEU A 13 31.40 20.82 6.32
C LEU A 13 31.37 19.57 5.40
N TYR A 14 32.54 19.04 5.04
CA TYR A 14 32.64 17.86 4.19
C TYR A 14 32.09 16.60 4.88
N CYS A 15 32.41 16.42 6.17
CA CYS A 15 31.89 15.31 6.97
C CYS A 15 30.36 15.42 7.14
N GLY A 16 29.83 16.62 7.40
CA GLY A 16 28.40 16.87 7.46
C GLY A 16 27.68 16.54 6.14
N ALA A 17 28.25 16.93 5.00
CA ALA A 17 27.71 16.62 3.68
C ALA A 17 27.70 15.10 3.39
N LEU A 18 28.76 14.38 3.76
CA LEU A 18 28.84 12.92 3.60
C LEU A 18 27.82 12.17 4.47
N ILE A 19 27.63 12.60 5.72
CA ILE A 19 26.62 12.02 6.62
C ILE A 19 25.21 12.27 6.08
N TYR A 20 24.94 13.49 5.62
CA TYR A 20 23.65 13.85 5.04
C TYR A 20 23.32 13.05 3.78
N SER A 21 24.30 12.92 2.87
CA SER A 21 24.13 12.13 1.64
C SER A 21 23.87 10.65 1.93
N ASN A 22 24.59 10.05 2.90
CA ASN A 22 24.32 8.66 3.32
C ASN A 22 22.94 8.49 3.94
N ALA A 23 22.50 9.43 4.79
CA ALA A 23 21.19 9.36 5.42
C ALA A 23 20.03 9.46 4.39
N GLN A 24 20.17 10.32 3.38
CA GLN A 24 19.19 10.43 2.28
C GLN A 24 19.05 9.13 1.48
N ASN A 25 20.16 8.44 1.24
CA ASN A 25 20.15 7.15 0.52
C ASN A 25 19.38 6.07 1.32
N ILE A 26 19.55 6.03 2.64
CA ILE A 26 18.87 5.05 3.50
C ILE A 26 17.36 5.34 3.56
N ILE A 27 16.96 6.60 3.71
CA ILE A 27 15.55 6.99 3.76
C ILE A 27 14.88 6.70 2.41
N SER A 28 15.54 7.04 1.29
CA SER A 28 15.04 6.73 -0.04
C SER A 28 14.88 5.22 -0.24
N GLN A 29 15.87 4.41 0.16
CA GLN A 29 15.72 2.95 0.12
C GLN A 29 14.55 2.44 0.97
N ALA A 30 14.34 2.99 2.17
CA ALA A 30 13.23 2.58 3.02
C ALA A 30 11.86 2.96 2.41
N LEU A 31 11.71 4.19 1.90
CA LEU A 31 10.48 4.67 1.27
C LEU A 31 10.14 3.86 0.00
N TYR A 32 11.13 3.51 -0.80
CA TYR A 32 10.88 2.78 -2.03
C TYR A 32 11.02 1.26 -1.89
N LEU A 33 10.98 0.73 -0.66
CA LEU A 33 11.13 -0.70 -0.36
C LEU A 33 12.37 -1.34 -1.04
N GLY A 34 13.45 -0.57 -1.14
CA GLY A 34 14.72 -0.96 -1.75
C GLY A 34 14.77 -0.85 -3.28
N ASN A 35 13.69 -0.46 -3.96
CA ASN A 35 13.65 -0.34 -5.41
C ASN A 35 12.91 0.91 -5.91
N PRO A 36 13.56 2.09 -5.93
CA PRO A 36 12.97 3.35 -6.39
C PRO A 36 12.48 3.31 -7.83
N SER A 37 13.07 2.49 -8.69
CA SER A 37 12.65 2.38 -10.08
C SER A 37 11.28 1.69 -10.26
N MET A 38 10.72 1.06 -9.23
CA MET A 38 9.36 0.51 -9.30
C MET A 38 8.26 1.57 -9.16
N PHE A 39 8.60 2.76 -8.67
CA PHE A 39 7.64 3.81 -8.37
C PHE A 39 7.96 5.05 -9.21
N ASN A 40 6.94 5.58 -9.88
CA ASN A 40 7.06 6.80 -10.69
C ASN A 40 6.51 8.05 -9.97
N THR A 41 5.97 7.87 -8.77
CA THR A 41 5.32 8.90 -7.96
C THR A 41 6.36 9.81 -7.31
N THR A 42 6.09 11.10 -7.34
CA THR A 42 6.87 12.15 -6.68
C THR A 42 6.13 12.69 -5.46
N ARG A 43 6.77 13.57 -4.69
CA ARG A 43 6.15 14.19 -3.50
C ARG A 43 4.89 14.99 -3.88
N GLU A 44 4.92 15.61 -5.06
CA GLU A 44 3.88 16.47 -5.59
C GLU A 44 2.62 15.68 -5.99
N ASP A 45 2.77 14.38 -6.24
CA ASP A 45 1.67 13.47 -6.56
C ASP A 45 0.96 12.94 -5.31
N CYS A 46 1.51 13.16 -4.12
CA CYS A 46 0.98 12.63 -2.87
C CYS A 46 -0.27 13.36 -2.38
N VAL A 47 -1.25 12.58 -1.90
CA VAL A 47 -2.46 13.08 -1.22
C VAL A 47 -2.23 13.09 0.29
N TRP A 48 -1.95 14.27 0.87
CA TRP A 48 -1.57 14.40 2.28
C TRP A 48 -2.75 14.44 3.28
N LYS A 49 -3.94 14.84 2.82
CA LYS A 49 -5.21 14.85 3.57
C LYS A 49 -6.36 15.06 2.58
N HIS A 50 -7.25 14.09 2.42
CA HIS A 50 -8.44 14.27 1.58
C HIS A 50 -9.42 15.26 2.24
N GLY A 51 -10.15 16.03 1.42
CA GLY A 51 -11.32 16.86 1.77
C GLY A 51 -11.28 17.80 2.97
N ASN A 52 -10.13 18.00 3.60
CA ASN A 52 -9.92 18.82 4.78
C ASN A 52 -11.04 18.68 5.84
N GLU A 53 -11.33 17.44 6.25
CA GLU A 53 -12.37 17.05 7.23
C GLU A 53 -13.81 17.06 6.70
N ARG A 54 -14.00 17.09 5.38
CA ARG A 54 -15.31 17.01 4.72
C ARG A 54 -15.46 15.77 3.84
N ASP A 55 -14.63 14.76 4.05
CA ASP A 55 -14.67 13.54 3.28
C ASP A 55 -16.03 12.85 3.45
N ILE A 56 -16.63 12.50 2.33
CA ILE A 56 -17.89 11.78 2.29
C ILE A 56 -17.55 10.30 2.27
N CYS A 57 -18.06 9.55 3.26
CA CYS A 57 -17.93 8.10 3.29
C CYS A 57 -19.03 7.44 2.43
N PRO A 58 -18.72 6.34 1.72
CA PRO A 58 -17.40 5.71 1.58
C PRO A 58 -16.43 6.53 0.72
N ASP A 59 -15.14 6.51 1.08
CA ASP A 59 -14.09 7.19 0.31
C ASP A 59 -13.97 6.54 -1.09
N PRO A 60 -14.00 7.33 -2.19
CA PRO A 60 -13.98 6.79 -3.54
C PRO A 60 -12.67 6.08 -3.92
N ASP A 61 -11.57 6.36 -3.22
CA ASP A 61 -10.26 5.75 -3.45
C ASP A 61 -10.06 4.44 -2.66
N ILE A 62 -11.03 4.08 -1.80
CA ILE A 62 -11.03 2.80 -1.07
C ILE A 62 -11.95 1.80 -1.78
N LYS A 63 -11.36 0.71 -2.27
CA LYS A 63 -12.07 -0.39 -2.92
C LYS A 63 -12.20 -1.57 -1.97
N ILE A 64 -13.41 -2.11 -1.90
CA ILE A 64 -13.67 -3.39 -1.23
C ILE A 64 -13.75 -4.46 -2.32
N ILE A 65 -12.90 -5.47 -2.25
CA ILE A 65 -12.81 -6.50 -3.28
C ILE A 65 -13.08 -7.86 -2.64
N LEU A 66 -14.15 -8.53 -3.07
CA LEU A 66 -14.46 -9.89 -2.67
C LEU A 66 -13.76 -10.88 -3.60
N TYR A 67 -12.97 -11.77 -3.00
CA TYR A 67 -12.41 -12.95 -3.64
C TYR A 67 -13.02 -14.23 -3.08
N THR A 68 -13.32 -15.17 -3.97
CA THR A 68 -13.90 -16.47 -3.61
C THR A 68 -13.27 -17.59 -4.43
N SER A 69 -13.27 -18.81 -3.89
CA SER A 69 -12.94 -20.02 -4.64
C SER A 69 -14.16 -20.46 -5.46
N VAL A 70 -14.00 -20.56 -6.77
CA VAL A 70 -14.97 -21.14 -7.70
C VAL A 70 -14.52 -22.57 -8.02
N ASN A 71 -15.23 -23.55 -7.47
CA ASN A 71 -15.00 -24.99 -7.68
C ASN A 71 -13.56 -25.44 -7.39
N GLY A 72 -12.88 -24.81 -6.42
CA GLY A 72 -11.53 -25.18 -5.99
C GLY A 72 -10.43 -24.95 -7.04
N LYS A 73 -10.72 -24.23 -8.13
CA LYS A 73 -9.77 -24.06 -9.26
C LYS A 73 -9.66 -22.63 -9.78
N ASN A 74 -10.77 -21.89 -9.85
CA ASN A 74 -10.79 -20.53 -10.37
C ASN A 74 -11.08 -19.52 -9.27
N ARG A 75 -10.50 -18.31 -9.36
CA ARG A 75 -10.75 -17.24 -8.40
C ARG A 75 -11.89 -16.35 -8.91
N GLY A 76 -12.98 -16.28 -8.16
CA GLY A 76 -13.95 -15.19 -8.31
C GLY A 76 -13.34 -13.90 -7.80
N LYS A 77 -13.53 -12.79 -8.52
CA LYS A 77 -13.15 -11.43 -8.08
C LYS A 77 -14.31 -10.50 -8.36
N LEU A 78 -14.77 -9.78 -7.34
CA LEU A 78 -15.82 -8.78 -7.44
C LEU A 78 -15.36 -7.52 -6.70
N ILE A 79 -15.34 -6.38 -7.40
CA ILE A 79 -15.25 -5.07 -6.73
C ILE A 79 -16.66 -4.75 -6.26
N VAL A 80 -16.81 -4.52 -4.96
CA VAL A 80 -18.10 -4.28 -4.32
C VAL A 80 -18.59 -2.88 -4.68
N ASP A 81 -19.80 -2.83 -5.23
CA ASP A 81 -20.58 -1.60 -5.33
C ASP A 81 -21.38 -1.39 -4.04
N LEU A 82 -21.03 -0.35 -3.28
CA LEU A 82 -21.68 -0.04 -2.01
C LEU A 82 -23.07 0.60 -2.18
N ASP A 83 -23.39 1.10 -3.38
CA ASP A 83 -24.72 1.65 -3.70
C ASP A 83 -25.72 0.53 -4.08
N GLU A 84 -25.22 -0.65 -4.47
CA GLU A 84 -26.07 -1.80 -4.82
C GLU A 84 -26.67 -2.45 -3.56
N LYS A 85 -27.98 -2.33 -3.41
CA LYS A 85 -28.72 -3.04 -2.37
C LYS A 85 -28.64 -4.55 -2.60
N HIS A 86 -28.25 -5.29 -1.56
CA HIS A 86 -28.14 -6.75 -1.58
C HIS A 86 -27.01 -7.33 -2.45
N TRP A 87 -25.98 -6.54 -2.80
CA TRP A 87 -24.81 -7.02 -3.55
C TRP A 87 -24.22 -8.34 -3.01
N LEU A 88 -24.25 -8.53 -1.68
CA LEU A 88 -23.73 -9.75 -1.05
C LEU A 88 -24.46 -11.00 -1.54
N ARG A 89 -25.80 -10.96 -1.64
CA ARG A 89 -26.62 -12.09 -2.13
C ARG A 89 -26.49 -12.31 -3.63
N ASN A 90 -26.20 -11.25 -4.39
CA ASN A 90 -26.01 -11.30 -5.84
C ASN A 90 -24.59 -11.71 -6.24
N SER A 91 -23.68 -11.81 -5.27
CA SER A 91 -22.27 -12.14 -5.46
C SER A 91 -22.00 -13.65 -5.30
N GLN A 92 -20.73 -14.03 -5.44
CA GLN A 92 -20.25 -15.39 -5.14
C GLN A 92 -19.96 -15.62 -3.65
N TRP A 93 -20.28 -14.66 -2.79
CA TRP A 93 -20.17 -14.81 -1.35
C TRP A 93 -21.02 -15.99 -0.86
N ASN A 94 -20.48 -16.73 0.11
CA ASN A 94 -21.13 -17.90 0.65
C ASN A 94 -21.25 -17.81 2.17
N GLU A 95 -22.47 -17.81 2.69
CA GLU A 95 -22.79 -17.73 4.12
C GLU A 95 -22.26 -18.89 4.96
N THR A 96 -21.96 -20.04 4.36
CA THR A 96 -21.39 -21.19 5.08
C THR A 96 -19.88 -21.09 5.28
N LYS A 97 -19.24 -20.10 4.66
CA LYS A 97 -17.79 -19.87 4.69
C LYS A 97 -17.45 -18.66 5.55
N GLU A 98 -16.37 -18.77 6.32
CA GLU A 98 -15.88 -17.65 7.13
C GLU A 98 -15.36 -16.51 6.26
N ASN A 99 -15.37 -15.29 6.82
CA ASN A 99 -14.90 -14.08 6.15
C ASN A 99 -13.51 -13.71 6.66
N ILE A 100 -12.58 -13.51 5.74
CA ILE A 100 -11.24 -12.99 6.03
C ILE A 100 -11.15 -11.59 5.44
N ILE A 101 -10.75 -10.60 6.25
CA ILE A 101 -10.55 -9.23 5.77
C ILE A 101 -9.06 -8.95 5.79
N LEU A 102 -8.49 -8.71 4.61
CA LEU A 102 -7.09 -8.35 4.42
C LEU A 102 -7.02 -6.86 4.09
N VAL A 103 -6.28 -6.12 4.89
CA VAL A 103 -6.00 -4.69 4.69
C VAL A 103 -4.51 -4.54 4.51
N HIS A 104 -4.09 -3.99 3.37
CA HIS A 104 -2.66 -3.78 3.11
C HIS A 104 -2.16 -2.51 3.81
N GLY A 105 -0.84 -2.31 3.78
CA GLY A 105 -0.18 -1.12 4.31
C GLY A 105 0.40 -0.24 3.19
N TYR A 106 1.43 0.50 3.54
CA TYR A 106 2.22 1.34 2.65
C TYR A 106 2.74 0.62 1.40
N ALA A 107 2.69 1.30 0.25
CA ALA A 107 3.24 0.85 -1.04
C ALA A 107 2.81 -0.57 -1.45
N SER A 108 1.54 -0.88 -1.21
CA SER A 108 0.94 -2.18 -1.49
C SER A 108 -0.43 -2.01 -2.14
N GLY A 109 -1.11 -3.12 -2.42
CA GLY A 109 -2.40 -3.14 -3.13
C GLY A 109 -2.96 -4.57 -3.24
N ASP A 110 -4.09 -4.73 -3.92
CA ASP A 110 -4.79 -6.00 -4.02
C ASP A 110 -4.00 -7.12 -4.72
N ASP A 111 -3.18 -6.75 -5.70
CA ASP A 111 -2.35 -7.64 -6.50
C ASP A 111 -0.84 -7.37 -6.31
N VAL A 112 -0.46 -7.01 -5.08
CA VAL A 112 0.94 -6.78 -4.68
C VAL A 112 1.34 -7.79 -3.60
N LEU A 113 2.61 -8.18 -3.54
CA LEU A 113 3.10 -8.99 -2.42
C LEU A 113 3.14 -8.17 -1.12
N PRO A 114 2.85 -8.76 0.04
CA PRO A 114 2.48 -10.17 0.26
C PRO A 114 0.98 -10.47 0.15
N MET A 115 0.14 -9.50 -0.25
CA MET A 115 -1.32 -9.62 -0.26
C MET A 115 -1.81 -10.77 -1.13
N ILE A 116 -1.22 -10.94 -2.32
CA ILE A 116 -1.53 -12.08 -3.20
C ILE A 116 -1.35 -13.42 -2.48
N VAL A 117 -0.23 -13.60 -1.79
CA VAL A 117 0.12 -14.88 -1.15
C VAL A 117 -0.83 -15.19 -0.01
N LEU A 118 -1.12 -14.19 0.84
CA LEU A 118 -2.07 -14.36 1.94
C LEU A 118 -3.48 -14.67 1.42
N ARG A 119 -3.98 -13.87 0.48
CA ARG A 119 -5.28 -14.06 -0.17
C ARG A 119 -5.39 -15.47 -0.74
N ASP A 120 -4.42 -15.88 -1.54
CA ASP A 120 -4.43 -17.18 -2.21
C ASP A 120 -4.32 -18.34 -1.23
N ALA A 121 -3.55 -18.19 -0.13
CA ALA A 121 -3.47 -19.21 0.90
C ALA A 121 -4.85 -19.47 1.55
N TYR A 122 -5.60 -18.42 1.88
CA TYR A 122 -6.96 -18.56 2.38
C TYR A 122 -7.88 -19.20 1.33
N LEU A 123 -7.86 -18.71 0.09
CA LEU A 123 -8.71 -19.24 -0.98
C LEU A 123 -8.46 -20.73 -1.26
N HIS A 124 -7.21 -21.20 -1.20
CA HIS A 124 -6.86 -22.59 -1.52
C HIS A 124 -6.96 -23.56 -0.33
N HIS A 125 -6.76 -23.12 0.91
CA HIS A 125 -6.65 -24.03 2.06
C HIS A 125 -7.87 -24.07 2.99
N GLY A 126 -8.78 -23.11 2.91
CA GLY A 126 -10.07 -23.19 3.61
C GLY A 126 -11.26 -22.62 2.85
N GLU A 127 -11.02 -22.25 1.58
CA GLU A 127 -12.03 -21.67 0.68
C GLU A 127 -12.87 -20.54 1.28
N TYR A 128 -12.26 -19.63 2.04
CA TYR A 128 -12.92 -18.51 2.69
C TYR A 128 -13.54 -17.50 1.70
N ASN A 129 -14.44 -16.64 2.20
CA ASN A 129 -14.75 -15.37 1.54
C ASN A 129 -13.67 -14.36 1.91
N VAL A 130 -12.78 -14.03 0.99
CA VAL A 130 -11.65 -13.13 1.27
C VAL A 130 -11.96 -11.74 0.77
N PHE A 131 -12.14 -10.79 1.67
CA PHE A 131 -12.26 -9.37 1.36
C PHE A 131 -10.88 -8.73 1.40
N VAL A 132 -10.49 -8.06 0.32
CA VAL A 132 -9.32 -7.20 0.29
C VAL A 132 -9.79 -5.76 0.30
N ILE A 133 -9.27 -4.98 1.25
CA ILE A 133 -9.48 -3.54 1.31
C ILE A 133 -8.28 -2.88 0.65
N ASP A 134 -8.50 -2.38 -0.56
CA ASP A 134 -7.48 -1.74 -1.39
C ASP A 134 -7.63 -0.22 -1.30
N TRP A 135 -6.65 0.41 -0.67
CA TRP A 135 -6.51 1.85 -0.51
C TRP A 135 -5.18 2.34 -1.10
N SER A 136 -4.63 1.60 -2.07
CA SER A 136 -3.33 1.84 -2.69
C SER A 136 -3.19 3.22 -3.32
N ALA A 137 -4.29 3.83 -3.78
CA ALA A 137 -4.31 5.20 -4.30
C ALA A 137 -3.93 6.26 -3.24
N LEU A 138 -4.13 5.95 -1.96
CA LEU A 138 -3.84 6.84 -0.82
C LEU A 138 -2.51 6.52 -0.14
N SER A 139 -1.85 5.43 -0.51
CA SER A 139 -0.56 5.01 0.06
C SER A 139 0.50 4.53 -0.97
N PRO A 140 0.66 5.18 -2.14
CA PRO A 140 1.70 4.77 -3.09
C PRO A 140 3.06 5.36 -2.71
N ALA A 141 4.14 4.58 -2.64
CA ALA A 141 5.46 5.16 -2.37
C ALA A 141 5.81 6.31 -3.34
N PRO A 142 6.35 7.45 -2.86
CA PRO A 142 6.84 7.72 -1.50
C PRO A 142 5.79 8.34 -0.56
N CYS A 143 4.51 8.26 -0.91
CA CYS A 143 3.34 8.60 -0.11
C CYS A 143 2.92 7.39 0.74
#